data_AF-A0A942L4L4-F1
#
_entry.id   AF-A0A942L4L4-F1
#
_cell.length_a   1.000
_cell.length_b   1.000
_cell.length_c   1.000
_cell.angle_alpha   90.00
_cell.angle_beta   90.00
_cell.angle_gamma   90.00
#
_symmetry.space_group_name_H-M   'P 1'
#
loop_
_entity.id
_entity.type
_entity.pdbx_description
1 polymer ?
#
loop_
_entity_poly.entity_id
_entity_poly.type
_entity_poly.pdbx_seq_one_letter_code
_entity_poly.pdbx_strand_id
1 'polypeptide(L)'
;MYLVPKNVRARFELIPGFGLPEIALCAGGLAVGFLLSLLVSLLGASALIRMVLVVVPAGFMFFVTRAGSEGESLFGLVLSYRRWKTGQRRFFNVPKGGVVK
;
A
#
# COMPACT_ATOMS: atom_id res chain seq x y z
N MET A 1 32.47 14.03 -16.93
CA MET A 1 32.62 13.23 -15.69
C MET A 1 31.43 13.61 -14.80
N TYR A 2 30.44 12.72 -14.66
CA TYR A 2 29.23 13.04 -13.91
C TYR A 2 29.51 12.98 -12.40
N LEU A 3 29.27 14.09 -11.70
CA LEU A 3 29.29 14.17 -10.24
C LEU A 3 28.07 13.43 -9.69
N VAL A 4 28.14 12.10 -9.62
CA VAL A 4 27.18 11.33 -8.83
C VAL A 4 27.51 11.62 -7.36
N PRO A 5 26.60 12.24 -6.59
CA PRO A 5 26.88 12.53 -5.20
C PRO A 5 27.16 11.22 -4.47
N LYS A 6 28.26 11.15 -3.71
CA LYS A 6 28.69 9.96 -2.94
C LYS A 6 27.64 9.48 -1.91
N ASN A 7 26.58 10.26 -1.70
CA ASN A 7 25.49 9.96 -0.78
C ASN A 7 24.36 9.12 -1.42
N VAL A 8 24.42 8.83 -2.71
CA VAL A 8 23.43 7.96 -3.37
C VAL A 8 23.86 6.51 -3.21
N ARG A 9 23.33 5.84 -2.18
CA ARG A 9 23.47 4.39 -2.05
C ARG A 9 22.45 3.72 -2.97
N ALA A 10 22.95 2.95 -3.94
CA ALA A 10 22.09 2.05 -4.70
C ALA A 10 21.54 0.98 -3.75
N ARG A 11 20.22 0.98 -3.55
CA ARG A 11 19.54 -0.15 -2.91
C ARG A 11 19.31 -1.21 -3.97
N PHE A 12 19.49 -2.48 -3.62
CA PHE A 12 19.13 -3.58 -4.51
C PHE A 12 17.59 -3.63 -4.62
N GLU A 13 17.09 -3.01 -5.67
CA GLU A 13 15.68 -3.01 -6.08
C GLU A 13 15.54 -3.95 -7.27
N LEU A 14 14.70 -4.98 -7.15
CA LEU A 14 14.39 -5.90 -8.26
C LEU A 14 13.33 -5.30 -9.18
N ILE A 15 12.44 -4.50 -8.60
CA ILE A 15 11.43 -3.67 -9.28
C ILE A 15 11.60 -2.26 -8.69
N PRO A 16 11.45 -1.17 -9.46
CA PRO A 16 11.55 0.19 -8.91
C PRO A 16 10.62 0.36 -7.70
N GLY A 17 11.20 0.66 -6.53
CA GLY A 17 10.47 0.77 -5.26
C GLY A 17 10.19 -0.56 -4.54
N PHE A 18 10.71 -1.69 -5.00
CA PHE A 18 10.58 -3.01 -4.37
C PHE A 18 11.96 -3.67 -4.20
N GLY A 19 12.46 -3.62 -2.97
CA GLY A 19 13.74 -4.21 -2.60
C GLY A 19 13.63 -5.64 -2.09
N LEU A 20 14.80 -6.20 -1.74
CA LEU A 20 14.93 -7.49 -1.04
C LEU A 20 14.08 -7.63 0.23
N PRO A 21 14.02 -6.65 1.16
CA PRO A 21 13.22 -6.82 2.38
C PRO A 21 11.72 -6.88 2.09
N GLU A 22 11.24 -6.15 1.08
CA GLU A 22 9.84 -6.18 0.65
C GLU A 22 9.48 -7.54 0.06
N ILE A 23 10.38 -8.14 -0.74
CA ILE A 23 10.22 -9.49 -1.27
C ILE A 23 10.17 -10.52 -0.14
N ALA A 24 11.10 -10.43 0.81
CA ALA A 24 11.13 -11.34 1.95
C ALA A 24 9.85 -11.25 2.78
N LEU A 25 9.33 -10.04 2.98
CA LEU A 25 8.07 -9.81 3.67
C LEU A 25 6.88 -10.42 2.91
N CYS A 26 6.83 -10.25 1.58
CA CYS A 26 5.80 -10.86 0.74
C CYS A 26 5.88 -12.39 0.75
N ALA A 27 7.08 -12.97 0.67
CA ALA A 27 7.29 -14.40 0.77
C ALA A 27 6.86 -14.94 2.14
N GLY A 28 7.15 -14.21 3.22
CA GLY A 28 6.66 -14.52 4.56
C GLY A 28 5.14 -14.51 4.64
N GLY A 29 4.49 -13.48 4.08
CA GLY A 29 3.04 -13.41 3.99
C GLY A 29 2.41 -14.59 3.22
N LEU A 30 3.03 -15.01 2.11
CA LEU A 30 2.61 -16.18 1.36
C LEU A 30 2.72 -17.45 2.20
N ALA A 31 3.84 -17.66 2.89
CA ALA A 31 4.05 -18.82 3.75
C ALA A 31 3.01 -18.89 4.90
N VAL A 32 2.73 -17.75 5.54
CA VAL A 32 1.72 -17.65 6.61
C VAL A 32 0.32 -17.93 6.05
N GLY A 33 -0.04 -17.34 4.91
CA GLY A 33 -1.34 -17.58 4.27
C GLY A 33 -1.52 -19.05 3.86
N PHE A 34 -0.47 -19.70 3.37
CA PHE A 34 -0.48 -21.11 3.04
C PHE A 34 -0.69 -21.99 4.28
N LEU A 35 0.05 -21.72 5.37
CA LEU A 35 -0.13 -22.40 6.65
C LEU A 35 -1.55 -22.26 7.20
N LEU A 36 -2.09 -21.03 7.21
CA LEU A 36 -3.47 -20.78 7.64
C LEU A 36 -4.47 -21.54 6.78
N SER A 37 -4.28 -21.55 5.45
CA SER A 37 -5.13 -22.32 4.56
C SER A 37 -5.09 -23.82 4.88
N LEU A 38 -3.92 -24.40 5.16
CA LEU A 38 -3.78 -25.80 5.57
C LEU A 38 -4.50 -26.08 6.89
N LEU A 39 -4.39 -25.21 7.88
CA LEU A 39 -5.12 -25.34 9.15
C LEU A 39 -6.64 -25.34 8.94
N VAL A 40 -7.15 -24.43 8.10
CA VAL A 40 -8.59 -24.42 7.75
C VAL A 40 -9.00 -25.68 6.97
N SER A 41 -8.07 -26.35 6.28
CA SER A 41 -8.33 -27.64 5.63
C SER A 41 -8.73 -28.73 6.59
N LEU A 42 -8.18 -28.73 7.82
CA LEU A 42 -8.48 -29.75 8.81
C LEU A 42 -9.95 -29.73 9.23
N LEU A 43 -10.63 -28.59 9.05
CA LEU A 43 -12.05 -28.43 9.34
C LEU A 43 -12.95 -28.98 8.22
N GLY A 44 -12.40 -29.59 7.18
CA GLY A 44 -13.17 -30.16 6.07
C GLY A 44 -13.80 -29.12 5.13
N ALA A 45 -13.38 -27.86 5.22
CA ALA A 45 -13.89 -26.78 4.38
C ALA A 45 -13.46 -26.97 2.91
N SER A 46 -14.38 -26.67 1.98
CA SER A 46 -14.07 -26.69 0.55
C SER A 46 -13.02 -25.63 0.17
N ALA A 47 -12.29 -25.86 -0.92
CA ALA A 47 -11.21 -24.99 -1.36
C ALA A 47 -11.63 -23.52 -1.54
N LEU A 48 -12.87 -23.29 -2.02
CA LEU A 48 -13.45 -21.96 -2.17
C LEU A 48 -13.66 -21.26 -0.83
N ILE A 49 -14.25 -21.96 0.14
CA ILE A 49 -14.50 -21.41 1.48
C ILE A 49 -13.16 -21.08 2.15
N ARG A 50 -12.15 -21.93 2.01
CA ARG A 50 -10.80 -21.69 2.53
C ARG A 50 -10.16 -20.45 1.93
N MET A 51 -10.24 -20.27 0.62
CA MET A 51 -9.76 -19.05 -0.03
C MET A 51 -10.47 -17.81 0.50
N VAL A 52 -11.81 -17.82 0.54
CA VAL A 52 -12.58 -16.67 1.02
C VAL A 52 -12.20 -16.33 2.47
N LEU A 53 -12.10 -17.33 3.33
CA LEU A 53 -11.87 -17.16 4.77
C LEU A 53 -10.46 -16.69 5.10
N VAL A 54 -9.46 -17.01 4.28
CA VAL A 54 -8.07 -16.55 4.48
C VAL A 54 -7.79 -15.26 3.72
N VAL A 55 -8.21 -15.17 2.45
CA VAL A 55 -7.86 -14.05 1.57
C VAL A 55 -8.68 -12.80 1.86
N VAL A 56 -9.99 -12.92 2.12
CA VAL A 56 -10.85 -11.74 2.33
C VAL A 56 -10.43 -10.96 3.58
N PRO A 57 -10.22 -11.59 4.76
CA PRO A 57 -9.76 -10.85 5.93
C PRO A 57 -8.35 -10.27 5.75
N ALA A 58 -7.43 -11.00 5.11
CA ALA A 58 -6.08 -10.51 4.83
C ALA A 58 -6.09 -9.29 3.91
N GLY A 59 -6.89 -9.34 2.84
CA GLY A 59 -7.09 -8.21 1.93
C GLY A 59 -7.82 -7.04 2.60
N PHE A 60 -8.76 -7.31 3.50
CA PHE A 60 -9.44 -6.27 4.26
C PHE A 60 -8.47 -5.51 5.18
N MET A 61 -7.53 -6.22 5.82
CA MET A 61 -6.51 -5.58 6.66
C MET A 61 -5.67 -4.56 5.89
N PHE A 62 -5.40 -4.78 4.60
CA PHE A 62 -4.69 -3.82 3.76
C PHE A 62 -5.41 -2.47 3.62
N PHE A 63 -6.74 -2.43 3.67
CA PHE A 63 -7.49 -1.17 3.62
C PHE A 63 -7.43 -0.39 4.93
N VAL A 64 -7.26 -1.10 6.05
CA VAL A 64 -7.26 -0.55 7.40
C VAL A 64 -5.85 -0.14 7.85
N THR A 65 -4.83 -0.88 7.43
CA THR A 65 -3.45 -0.61 7.83
C THR A 65 -2.96 0.74 7.30
N ARG A 66 -2.20 1.43 8.15
CA ARG A 66 -1.58 2.72 7.85
C ARG A 66 -0.28 2.49 7.09
N ALA A 67 -0.42 2.24 5.79
CA ALA A 67 0.70 1.94 4.90
C ALA A 67 1.18 3.16 4.08
N GLY A 68 0.50 4.30 4.16
CA GLY A 68 0.90 5.52 3.46
C GLY A 68 2.16 6.17 4.06
N SER A 69 2.89 6.95 3.26
CA SER A 69 4.09 7.69 3.71
C SER A 69 3.83 8.64 4.88
N GLU A 70 2.61 9.19 4.95
CA GLU A 70 2.13 10.07 6.02
C GLU A 70 1.40 9.32 7.15
N GLY A 71 1.40 7.98 7.13
CA GLY A 71 0.66 7.17 8.09
C GLY A 71 -0.86 7.12 7.85
N GLU A 72 -1.32 7.49 6.66
CA GLU A 72 -2.71 7.34 6.25
C GLU A 72 -3.02 5.89 5.85
N SER A 73 -4.25 5.43 6.13
CA SER A 73 -4.75 4.17 5.58
C SER A 73 -5.25 4.35 4.16
N LEU A 74 -5.33 3.27 3.38
CA LEU A 74 -5.92 3.31 2.04
C LEU A 74 -7.35 3.84 2.04
N PHE A 75 -8.13 3.49 3.07
CA PHE A 75 -9.46 4.05 3.26
C PHE A 75 -9.42 5.58 3.44
N GLY A 76 -8.49 6.08 4.26
CA GLY A 76 -8.25 7.51 4.43
C GLY A 76 -7.88 8.20 3.12
N LEU A 77 -7.02 7.57 2.31
CA LEU A 77 -6.60 8.08 1.02
C LEU A 77 -7.78 8.19 0.03
N VAL A 78 -8.62 7.14 -0.06
CA VAL A 78 -9.81 7.14 -0.92
C VAL A 78 -10.80 8.20 -0.48
N LEU A 79 -11.00 8.36 0.83
CA LEU A 79 -11.89 9.39 1.37
C LEU A 79 -11.37 10.81 1.05
N SER A 80 -10.07 11.03 1.24
CA SER A 80 -9.39 12.28 0.89
C SER A 80 -9.48 12.58 -0.59
N TYR A 81 -9.31 11.58 -1.46
CA TYR A 81 -9.51 11.73 -2.90
C TYR A 81 -10.96 12.11 -3.26
N ARG A 82 -11.96 11.46 -2.64
CA ARG A 82 -13.38 11.81 -2.85
C ARG A 82 -13.70 13.24 -2.40
N ARG A 83 -13.17 13.65 -1.23
CA ARG A 83 -13.28 15.03 -0.72
C ARG A 83 -12.60 16.04 -1.64
N TRP A 84 -11.42 15.71 -2.15
CA TRP A 84 -10.71 16.54 -3.11
C TRP A 84 -11.49 16.71 -4.42
N LYS A 85 -11.99 15.60 -5.01
CA LYS A 85 -12.79 15.61 -6.25
C LYS A 85 -14.06 16.46 -6.12
N THR A 86 -14.67 16.48 -4.93
CA THR A 86 -15.88 17.29 -4.66
C THR A 86 -15.56 18.74 -4.30
N GLY A 87 -14.42 19.01 -3.64
CA GLY A 87 -13.99 20.34 -3.19
C GLY A 87 -13.18 21.16 -4.21
N GLN A 88 -12.69 20.55 -5.30
CA GLN A 88 -11.81 21.17 -6.29
C GLN A 88 -12.39 22.43 -6.97
N ARG A 89 -13.72 22.63 -6.95
CA ARG A 89 -14.36 23.79 -7.60
C ARG A 89 -14.07 25.14 -6.92
N ARG A 90 -13.50 25.19 -5.70
CA ARG A 90 -13.24 26.47 -4.99
C ARG A 90 -11.82 27.02 -5.12
N PHE A 91 -10.81 26.23 -5.44
CA PHE A 91 -9.41 26.68 -5.43
C PHE A 91 -8.76 26.85 -6.81
N PHE A 92 -9.46 26.54 -7.90
CA PHE A 92 -8.91 26.73 -9.26
C PHE A 92 -8.97 28.20 -9.75
N ASN A 93 -9.65 29.08 -9.00
CA ASN A 93 -9.77 30.51 -9.32
C ASN A 93 -8.98 31.41 -8.36
N VAL A 94 -7.75 31.03 -8.01
CA VAL A 94 -6.80 31.99 -7.43
C VAL A 94 -5.93 32.50 -8.58
N PRO A 95 -6.14 33.72 -9.10
CA PRO A 95 -5.21 34.30 -10.04
C PRO A 95 -3.84 34.42 -9.35
N LYS A 96 -2.80 33.93 -10.01
CA LYS A 96 -1.40 34.18 -9.64
C LYS A 96 -1.17 35.70 -9.63
N GLY A 97 -1.30 36.33 -8.47
CA GLY A 97 -1.16 37.77 -8.37
C GLY A 97 -1.43 38.28 -6.97
N GLY A 98 -0.46 38.12 -6.08
CA GLY A 98 -0.54 38.62 -4.72
C GLY A 98 0.84 38.69 -4.11
N VAL A 99 1.68 39.59 -4.64
CA VAL A 99 2.91 40.03 -3.99
C VAL A 99 2.50 40.69 -2.67
N VAL A 100 2.86 40.09 -1.54
CA VAL A 100 2.80 40.77 -0.24
C VAL A 100 4.22 41.20 0.08
N LYS A 101 4.38 42.52 0.17
CA LYS A 101 5.59 43.23 0.60
C LYS A 101 5.90 42.96 2.06
#